data_AF-A0A5B0MM06-F1
#
_entry.id   AF-A0A5B0MM06-F1
#
_cell.length_a   1.000
_cell.length_b   1.000
_cell.length_c   1.000
_cell.angle_alpha   90.00
_cell.angle_beta   90.00
_cell.angle_gamma   90.00
#
_symmetry.space_group_name_H-M   'P 1'
#
loop_
_entity.id
_entity.type
_entity.pdbx_description
1 polymer ?
#
loop_
_entity_poly.entity_id
_entity_poly.type
_entity_poly.pdbx_seq_one_letter_code
_entity_poly.pdbx_strand_id
1 'polypeptide(L)'
;MWSYLSPLVSPLRYATRNHRLAAISHRLKHHNHRSIQQLPYWLQRKFCQAVRRRRENQNLLDQLLNKRNRHRQGGGNFTIGFFKRQWAAQREFQSNHTTEEDTRRSKLLSIYKREASINLMRTRLRNPRDLLEDPGEIQELMDSIVEEANLLRQEKEEMGVANMPETTDTEEQKLRLLLWDAKSALFVQAVHINAERQPLINSHTMGSRLGTRGKEKIVKASQARRPAVQKLIDAYNQQFRQFKAKYPNQQLSDEDDHPVTYDEFSTWPMDHRFWNDGLYYHSSEPWSVDPDVKTGINCVLMLSRTQEEFELIAQELARATGWAIDHYKLIKNKLLYIEIREFLLPLT
;
A
#
# COMPACT_ATOMS: atom_id res chain seq x y z
N MET A 1 13.63 18.73 2.58
CA MET A 1 15.05 19.03 2.86
C MET A 1 16.00 18.37 1.87
N TRP A 2 16.03 17.03 1.77
CA TRP A 2 16.93 16.31 0.85
C TRP A 2 16.73 16.65 -0.64
N SER A 3 15.49 16.84 -1.08
CA SER A 3 15.18 17.34 -2.44
C SER A 3 15.72 18.75 -2.73
N TYR A 4 15.75 19.63 -1.71
CA TYR A 4 16.28 21.00 -1.82
C TYR A 4 17.82 21.03 -1.86
N LEU A 5 18.48 20.06 -1.22
CA LEU A 5 19.94 19.94 -1.16
C LEU A 5 20.53 19.08 -2.29
N SER A 6 19.73 18.21 -2.92
CA SER A 6 20.13 17.29 -3.99
C SER A 6 20.91 17.94 -5.16
N PRO A 7 20.55 19.14 -5.66
CA PRO A 7 21.27 19.79 -6.76
C PRO A 7 22.74 20.16 -6.44
N LEU A 8 23.14 20.17 -5.17
CA LEU A 8 24.50 20.50 -4.72
C LEU A 8 25.43 19.28 -4.63
N VAL A 9 24.88 18.08 -4.77
CA VAL A 9 25.62 16.80 -4.73
C VAL A 9 25.98 16.33 -6.16
N SER A 10 25.76 17.17 -7.19
CA SER A 10 26.19 16.85 -8.54
C SER A 10 27.72 16.71 -8.59
N PRO A 11 28.28 15.65 -9.20
CA PRO A 11 29.72 15.37 -9.21
C PRO A 11 30.57 16.34 -10.06
N LEU A 12 29.97 17.34 -10.70
CA LEU A 12 30.61 18.15 -11.76
C LEU A 12 30.99 19.59 -11.38
N ARG A 13 31.06 19.93 -10.08
CA ARG A 13 31.63 21.23 -9.67
C ARG A 13 33.02 21.01 -9.08
N TYR A 14 34.04 21.61 -9.70
CA TYR A 14 35.37 21.79 -9.11
C TYR A 14 35.23 22.66 -7.84
N ALA A 15 34.90 22.01 -6.73
CA ALA A 15 34.73 22.63 -5.43
C ALA A 15 35.41 21.74 -4.40
N THR A 16 36.34 22.32 -3.65
CA THR A 16 36.97 21.62 -2.53
C THR A 16 35.91 21.16 -1.52
N ARG A 17 36.22 20.11 -0.75
CA ARG A 17 35.33 19.60 0.31
C ARG A 17 34.76 20.72 1.20
N ASN A 18 35.61 21.67 1.59
CA ASN A 18 35.22 22.79 2.44
C ASN A 18 34.22 23.73 1.75
N HIS A 19 34.38 24.00 0.45
CA HIS A 19 33.44 24.82 -0.30
C HIS A 19 32.06 24.15 -0.42
N ARG A 20 32.02 22.82 -0.61
CA ARG A 20 30.77 22.04 -0.63
C ARG A 20 30.06 22.08 0.73
N LEU A 21 30.79 21.87 1.82
CA LEU A 21 30.23 21.92 3.18
C LEU A 21 29.73 23.33 3.54
N ALA A 22 30.49 24.38 3.18
CA ALA A 22 30.08 25.77 3.38
C ALA A 22 28.82 26.13 2.58
N ALA A 23 28.73 25.70 1.33
CA ALA A 23 27.55 25.91 0.49
C ALA A 23 26.30 25.19 1.05
N ILE A 24 26.45 23.96 1.52
CA ILE A 24 25.38 23.21 2.19
C ILE A 24 24.94 23.95 3.46
N SER A 25 25.88 24.37 4.31
CA SER A 25 25.61 25.11 5.55
C SER A 25 24.85 26.41 5.27
N HIS A 26 25.31 27.21 4.31
CA HIS A 26 24.65 28.47 3.94
C HIS A 26 23.23 28.24 3.42
N ARG A 27 23.02 27.24 2.56
CA ARG A 27 21.68 26.92 2.04
C ARG A 27 20.76 26.33 3.11
N LEU A 28 21.28 25.54 4.03
CA LEU A 28 20.53 25.02 5.17
C LEU A 28 20.08 26.18 6.08
N LYS A 29 20.98 27.12 6.37
CA LYS A 29 20.67 28.32 7.14
C LYS A 29 19.58 29.16 6.47
N HIS A 30 19.69 29.38 5.16
CA HIS A 30 18.66 30.08 4.39
C HIS A 30 17.32 29.34 4.36
N HIS A 31 17.34 28.01 4.12
CA HIS A 31 16.14 27.18 4.16
C HIS A 31 15.44 27.25 5.52
N ASN A 32 16.20 27.12 6.62
CA ASN A 32 15.67 27.20 7.97
C ASN A 32 15.08 28.58 8.25
N HIS A 33 15.76 29.66 7.87
CA HIS A 33 15.25 31.02 8.02
C HIS A 33 13.91 31.22 7.28
N ARG A 34 13.85 30.80 6.02
CA ARG A 34 12.61 30.85 5.22
C ARG A 34 11.51 29.97 5.81
N SER A 35 11.87 28.79 6.33
CA SER A 35 10.91 27.88 6.97
C SER A 35 10.32 28.48 8.23
N ILE A 36 11.14 29.16 9.05
CA ILE A 36 10.70 29.89 10.25
C ILE A 36 9.75 31.03 9.87
N GLN A 37 10.09 31.81 8.83
CA GLN A 37 9.20 32.88 8.34
C GLN A 37 7.85 32.36 7.83
N GLN A 38 7.83 31.18 7.21
CA GLN A 38 6.62 30.55 6.69
C GLN A 38 5.88 29.69 7.72
N LEU A 39 6.45 29.51 8.92
CA LEU A 39 5.91 28.64 9.96
C LEU A 39 4.48 29.02 10.38
N PRO A 40 4.13 30.30 10.61
CA PRO A 40 2.76 30.67 10.99
C PRO A 40 1.74 30.30 9.93
N TYR A 41 2.06 30.55 8.64
CA TYR A 41 1.20 30.19 7.52
C TYR A 41 1.03 28.67 7.41
N TRP A 42 2.11 27.90 7.61
CA TRP A 42 2.05 26.44 7.57
C TRP A 42 1.22 25.87 8.72
N LEU A 43 1.41 26.38 9.95
CA LEU A 43 0.63 25.96 11.12
C LEU A 43 -0.86 26.28 10.94
N GLN A 44 -1.19 27.48 10.47
CA GLN A 44 -2.57 27.86 10.16
C GLN A 44 -3.19 26.91 9.12
N ARG A 45 -2.48 26.66 8.02
CA ARG A 45 -2.95 25.74 6.98
C ARG A 45 -3.16 24.33 7.52
N LYS A 46 -2.23 23.82 8.34
CA LYS A 46 -2.35 22.50 8.98
C LYS A 46 -3.54 22.44 9.93
N PHE A 47 -3.76 23.48 10.73
CA PHE A 47 -4.91 23.58 11.61
C PHE A 47 -6.24 23.54 10.83
N CYS A 48 -6.37 24.37 9.78
CA CYS A 48 -7.59 24.36 8.95
C CYS A 48 -7.84 22.99 8.31
N GLN A 49 -6.79 22.28 7.87
CA GLN A 49 -6.91 20.93 7.31
C GLN A 49 -7.31 19.90 8.37
N ALA A 50 -6.76 19.97 9.58
CA ALA A 50 -7.15 19.11 10.69
C ALA A 50 -8.62 19.32 11.08
N VAL A 51 -9.09 20.57 11.12
CA VAL A 51 -10.51 20.91 11.38
C VAL A 51 -11.43 20.32 10.30
N ARG A 52 -11.09 20.49 9.02
CA ARG A 52 -11.87 19.93 7.91
C ARG A 52 -11.97 18.41 8.01
N ARG A 53 -10.82 17.74 8.16
CA ARG A 53 -10.76 16.27 8.29
C ARG A 53 -11.55 15.77 9.49
N ARG A 54 -11.48 16.44 10.64
CA ARG A 54 -12.26 16.08 11.82
C ARG A 54 -13.76 16.13 11.51
N ARG A 55 -14.25 17.22 10.89
CA ARG A 55 -15.67 17.35 10.54
C ARG A 55 -16.11 16.29 9.53
N GLU A 56 -15.33 16.05 8.48
CA GLU A 56 -15.62 15.02 7.48
C GLU A 56 -15.73 13.62 8.10
N ASN A 57 -14.76 13.24 8.93
CA ASN A 57 -14.76 11.94 9.61
C ASN A 57 -15.86 11.81 10.68
N GLN A 58 -16.21 12.91 11.36
CA GLN A 58 -17.36 12.93 12.28
C GLN A 58 -18.66 12.67 11.52
N ASN A 59 -18.91 13.38 10.42
CA ASN A 59 -20.12 13.20 9.63
C ASN A 59 -20.24 11.77 9.07
N LEU A 60 -19.14 11.21 8.56
CA LEU A 60 -19.11 9.82 8.09
C LEU A 60 -19.37 8.83 9.23
N LEU A 61 -18.75 9.05 10.39
CA LEU A 61 -18.98 8.21 11.56
C LEU A 61 -20.42 8.27 12.02
N ASP A 62 -21.05 9.45 12.07
CA ASP A 62 -22.45 9.61 12.46
C ASP A 62 -23.40 8.88 11.50
N GLN A 63 -23.13 8.92 10.19
CA GLN A 63 -23.87 8.15 9.21
C GLN A 63 -23.76 6.63 9.47
N LEU A 64 -22.55 6.14 9.78
CA LEU A 64 -22.33 4.74 10.09
C LEU A 64 -22.98 4.32 11.42
N LEU A 65 -22.94 5.17 12.45
CA LEU A 65 -23.59 4.91 13.74
C LEU A 65 -25.12 4.86 13.65
N ASN A 66 -25.71 5.40 12.56
CA ASN A 66 -27.13 5.27 12.28
C ASN A 66 -27.50 4.02 11.46
N LYS A 67 -26.51 3.32 10.88
CA LYS A 67 -26.74 2.06 10.18
C LYS A 67 -26.86 0.89 11.14
N ARG A 68 -27.70 -0.09 10.78
CA ARG A 68 -27.84 -1.35 11.51
C ARG A 68 -26.59 -2.21 11.36
N ASN A 69 -26.09 -2.73 12.48
CA ASN A 69 -24.95 -3.63 12.50
C ASN A 69 -25.41 -5.08 12.25
N ARG A 70 -25.09 -5.61 11.07
CA ARG A 70 -25.38 -6.99 10.66
C ARG A 70 -24.59 -8.06 11.43
N HIS A 71 -23.50 -7.66 12.09
CA HIS A 71 -22.58 -8.57 12.80
C HIS A 71 -22.91 -8.73 14.29
N ARG A 72 -23.96 -8.06 14.78
CA ARG A 72 -24.39 -8.14 16.18
C ARG A 72 -25.64 -9.00 16.29
N GLN A 73 -25.50 -10.17 16.92
CA GLN A 73 -26.65 -11.01 17.26
C GLN A 73 -27.49 -10.29 18.33
N GLY A 74 -28.69 -9.84 17.94
CA GLY A 74 -29.58 -9.03 18.79
C GLY A 74 -30.04 -7.70 18.19
N GLY A 75 -29.56 -7.32 17.00
CA GLY A 75 -30.09 -6.18 16.25
C GLY A 75 -29.85 -4.82 16.93
N GLY A 76 -28.76 -4.15 16.55
CA GLY A 76 -28.49 -2.79 17.00
C GLY A 76 -27.62 -2.04 15.99
N ASN A 77 -27.49 -0.74 16.14
CA ASN A 77 -26.64 0.04 15.23
C ASN A 77 -25.14 -0.19 15.48
N PHE A 78 -24.30 0.27 14.55
CA PHE A 78 -22.86 0.29 14.79
C PHE A 78 -22.52 1.16 16.01
N THR A 79 -21.43 0.80 16.68
CA THR A 79 -20.94 1.52 17.86
C THR A 79 -19.45 1.76 17.74
N ILE A 80 -18.97 2.87 18.32
CA ILE A 80 -17.53 3.17 18.37
C ILE A 80 -16.76 2.04 19.06
N GLY A 81 -17.33 1.46 20.13
CA GLY A 81 -16.74 0.32 20.83
C GLY A 81 -16.59 -0.92 19.96
N PHE A 82 -17.53 -1.18 19.04
CA PHE A 82 -17.42 -2.27 18.08
C PHE A 82 -16.23 -2.04 17.12
N PHE A 83 -16.13 -0.85 16.51
CA PHE A 83 -15.01 -0.54 15.61
C PHE A 83 -13.65 -0.62 16.31
N LYS A 84 -13.54 -0.17 17.57
CA LYS A 84 -12.31 -0.31 18.36
C LYS A 84 -11.91 -1.77 18.60
N ARG A 85 -12.88 -2.65 18.90
CA ARG A 85 -12.62 -4.10 19.05
C ARG A 85 -12.19 -4.74 17.75
N GLN A 86 -12.86 -4.40 16.65
CA GLN A 86 -12.52 -4.88 15.31
C GLN A 86 -11.12 -4.42 14.88
N TRP A 87 -10.73 -3.18 15.20
CA TRP A 87 -9.36 -2.70 15.01
C TRP A 87 -8.34 -3.46 15.88
N ALA A 88 -8.68 -3.77 17.14
CA ALA A 88 -7.81 -4.57 18.00
C ALA A 88 -7.59 -5.97 17.44
N ALA A 89 -8.67 -6.64 16.99
CA ALA A 89 -8.60 -7.94 16.33
C ALA A 89 -7.77 -7.90 15.05
N GLN A 90 -7.91 -6.84 14.23
CA GLN A 90 -7.06 -6.65 13.06
C GLN A 90 -5.58 -6.54 13.42
N ARG A 91 -5.23 -5.78 14.46
CA ARG A 91 -3.83 -5.66 14.90
C ARG A 91 -3.28 -6.96 15.46
N GLU A 92 -4.09 -7.69 16.23
CA GLU A 92 -3.74 -9.00 16.78
C GLU A 92 -3.53 -10.02 15.65
N PHE A 93 -4.41 -10.03 14.65
CA PHE A 93 -4.23 -10.85 13.46
C PHE A 93 -2.93 -10.51 12.72
N GLN A 94 -2.63 -9.22 12.55
CA GLN A 94 -1.38 -8.78 11.91
C GLN A 94 -0.14 -9.08 12.75
N SER A 95 -0.23 -9.06 14.09
CA SER A 95 0.90 -9.44 14.96
C SER A 95 1.12 -10.94 15.00
N ASN A 96 0.04 -11.73 14.89
CA ASN A 96 0.09 -13.18 14.88
C ASN A 96 0.47 -13.74 13.50
N HIS A 97 0.38 -12.94 12.44
CA HIS A 97 0.99 -13.23 11.14
C HIS A 97 2.51 -13.27 11.27
N THR A 98 3.03 -14.43 11.62
CA THR A 98 4.46 -14.69 11.70
C THR A 98 4.99 -15.01 10.31
N THR A 99 6.28 -14.72 10.09
CA THR A 99 7.03 -15.16 8.90
C THR A 99 6.92 -16.67 8.65
N GLU A 100 6.61 -17.46 9.69
CA GLU A 100 6.39 -18.90 9.61
C GLU A 100 5.07 -19.26 8.91
N GLU A 101 3.99 -18.51 9.15
CA GLU A 101 2.73 -18.69 8.41
C GLU A 101 2.87 -18.31 6.94
N ASP A 102 3.57 -17.20 6.64
CA ASP A 102 3.83 -16.76 5.27
C ASP A 102 4.70 -17.76 4.50
N THR A 103 5.72 -18.33 5.15
CA THR A 103 6.57 -19.37 4.55
C THR A 103 5.79 -20.67 4.36
N ARG A 104 4.97 -21.09 5.33
CA ARG A 104 4.06 -22.24 5.19
C ARG A 104 3.12 -22.06 4.00
N ARG A 105 2.51 -20.88 3.85
CA ARG A 105 1.59 -20.57 2.74
C ARG A 105 2.29 -20.51 1.40
N SER A 106 3.49 -19.92 1.35
CA SER A 106 4.31 -19.90 0.13
C SER A 106 4.66 -21.32 -0.33
N LYS A 107 4.96 -22.23 0.61
CA LYS A 107 5.16 -23.65 0.32
C LYS A 107 3.87 -24.33 -0.19
N LEU A 108 2.72 -24.08 0.45
CA LEU A 108 1.43 -24.59 0.00
C LEU A 108 1.08 -24.12 -1.42
N LEU A 109 1.30 -22.84 -1.72
CA LEU A 109 1.13 -22.27 -3.05
C LEU A 109 2.02 -22.96 -4.09
N SER A 110 3.28 -23.22 -3.75
CA SER A 110 4.21 -23.97 -4.61
C SER A 110 3.67 -25.37 -4.91
N ILE A 111 3.23 -26.10 -3.88
CA ILE A 111 2.63 -27.44 -4.02
C ILE A 111 1.40 -27.40 -4.93
N TYR A 112 0.47 -26.46 -4.70
CA TYR A 112 -0.76 -26.39 -5.49
C TYR A 112 -0.52 -25.98 -6.95
N LYS A 113 0.44 -25.09 -7.22
CA LYS A 113 0.84 -24.72 -8.58
C LYS A 113 1.47 -25.92 -9.32
N ARG A 114 2.38 -26.64 -8.65
CA ARG A 114 3.00 -27.85 -9.22
C ARG A 114 1.96 -28.94 -9.49
N GLU A 115 1.02 -29.15 -8.57
CA GLU A 115 -0.10 -30.09 -8.76
C GLU A 115 -0.99 -29.72 -9.97
N ALA A 116 -1.29 -28.43 -10.14
CA ALA A 116 -2.04 -27.96 -11.31
C ALA A 116 -1.28 -28.20 -12.62
N SER A 117 0.04 -27.98 -12.62
CA SER A 117 0.93 -28.27 -13.77
C SER A 117 0.93 -29.75 -14.11
N ILE A 118 1.10 -30.64 -13.12
CA ILE A 118 1.06 -32.09 -13.33
C ILE A 118 -0.29 -32.54 -13.88
N ASN A 119 -1.39 -32.03 -13.33
CA ASN A 119 -2.73 -32.38 -13.81
C ASN A 119 -2.96 -31.89 -15.25
N LEU A 120 -2.46 -30.70 -15.61
CA LEU A 120 -2.48 -30.21 -16.99
C LEU A 120 -1.67 -31.13 -17.91
N MET A 121 -0.47 -31.55 -17.51
CA MET A 121 0.37 -32.47 -18.28
C MET A 121 -0.33 -33.82 -18.47
N ARG A 122 -0.88 -34.42 -17.40
CA ARG A 122 -1.67 -35.66 -17.47
C ARG A 122 -2.86 -35.54 -18.43
N THR A 123 -3.57 -34.42 -18.39
CA THR A 123 -4.73 -34.18 -19.26
C THR A 123 -4.32 -34.06 -20.72
N ARG A 124 -3.20 -33.38 -21.00
CA ARG A 124 -2.63 -33.25 -22.36
C ARG A 124 -2.16 -34.59 -22.91
N LEU A 125 -1.51 -35.41 -22.08
CA LEU A 125 -1.04 -36.76 -22.45
C LEU A 125 -2.18 -37.74 -22.71
N ARG A 126 -3.38 -37.48 -22.17
CA ARG A 126 -4.58 -38.29 -22.42
C ARG A 126 -5.12 -38.16 -23.85
N ASN A 127 -4.79 -37.06 -24.54
CA ASN A 127 -5.14 -36.82 -25.95
C ASN A 127 -3.87 -36.49 -26.75
N PRO A 128 -2.99 -37.48 -27.03
CA PRO A 128 -1.70 -37.27 -27.66
C PRO A 128 -1.86 -37.11 -29.18
N ARG A 129 -2.69 -36.18 -29.65
CA ARG A 129 -2.87 -35.97 -31.09
C ARG A 129 -1.72 -35.21 -31.72
N ASP A 130 -0.93 -34.44 -30.97
CA ASP A 130 0.05 -33.49 -31.54
C ASP A 130 1.37 -33.31 -30.75
N LEU A 131 1.69 -34.14 -29.73
CA LEU A 131 2.73 -33.76 -28.75
C LEU A 131 4.12 -34.37 -28.95
N LEU A 132 4.25 -35.63 -29.36
CA LEU A 132 5.55 -36.33 -29.49
C LEU A 132 5.45 -37.46 -30.53
N GLU A 133 6.43 -37.58 -31.42
CA GLU A 133 6.50 -38.63 -32.46
C GLU A 133 7.26 -39.89 -31.97
N ASP A 134 8.13 -39.76 -30.97
CA ASP A 134 8.95 -40.84 -30.42
C ASP A 134 8.32 -41.48 -29.16
N PRO A 135 8.03 -42.80 -29.16
CA PRO A 135 7.58 -43.54 -27.99
C PRO A 135 8.54 -43.47 -26.78
N GLY A 136 9.84 -43.32 -27.01
CA GLY A 136 10.85 -43.22 -25.94
C GLY A 136 10.71 -41.95 -25.11
N GLU A 137 10.61 -40.81 -25.78
CA GLU A 137 10.41 -39.48 -25.16
C GLU A 137 9.10 -39.40 -24.36
N ILE A 138 8.04 -40.10 -24.82
CA ILE A 138 6.76 -40.19 -24.10
C ILE A 138 6.94 -40.96 -22.78
N GLN A 139 7.68 -42.07 -22.80
CA GLN A 139 7.92 -42.87 -21.60
C GLN A 139 8.75 -42.11 -20.57
N GLU A 140 9.83 -41.44 -21.01
CA GLU A 140 10.66 -40.60 -20.12
C GLU A 140 9.86 -39.45 -19.50
N LEU A 141 8.99 -38.79 -20.28
CA LEU A 141 8.11 -37.75 -19.77
C LEU A 141 7.08 -38.28 -18.76
N MET A 142 6.52 -39.47 -19.02
CA MET A 142 5.59 -40.13 -18.09
C MET A 142 6.29 -40.52 -16.78
N ASP A 143 7.50 -41.06 -16.85
CA ASP A 143 8.31 -41.42 -15.69
C ASP A 143 8.67 -40.18 -14.87
N SER A 144 9.05 -39.08 -15.54
CA SER A 144 9.31 -37.78 -14.89
C SER A 144 8.07 -37.22 -14.18
N ILE A 145 6.88 -37.33 -14.78
CA ILE A 145 5.62 -36.90 -14.14
C ILE A 145 5.28 -37.75 -12.91
N VAL A 146 5.55 -39.06 -12.97
CA VAL A 146 5.34 -39.98 -11.84
C VAL A 146 6.31 -39.65 -10.71
N GLU A 147 7.58 -39.39 -11.03
CA GLU A 147 8.60 -38.97 -10.07
C GLU A 147 8.23 -37.65 -9.38
N GLU A 148 7.87 -36.62 -10.16
CA GLU A 148 7.46 -35.31 -9.62
C GLU A 148 6.18 -35.43 -8.76
N ALA A 149 5.25 -36.31 -9.16
CA ALA A 149 4.05 -36.59 -8.37
C ALA A 149 4.36 -37.30 -7.04
N ASN A 150 5.34 -38.20 -7.01
CA ASN A 150 5.79 -38.87 -5.79
C ASN A 150 6.50 -37.90 -4.84
N LEU A 151 7.36 -37.03 -5.37
CA LEU A 151 8.01 -35.96 -4.60
C LEU A 151 6.98 -35.00 -4.00
N LEU A 152 5.98 -34.59 -4.78
CA LEU A 152 4.88 -33.77 -4.26
C LEU A 152 4.06 -34.46 -3.17
N ARG A 153 3.88 -35.78 -3.28
CA ARG A 153 3.18 -36.54 -2.25
C ARG A 153 3.98 -36.54 -0.94
N GLN A 154 5.29 -36.73 -1.00
CA GLN A 154 6.19 -36.64 0.17
C GLN A 154 6.18 -35.22 0.77
N GLU A 155 6.32 -34.17 -0.04
CA GLU A 155 6.24 -32.77 0.43
C GLU A 155 4.88 -32.47 1.11
N LYS A 156 3.77 -33.04 0.61
CA LYS A 156 2.45 -32.92 1.23
C LYS A 156 2.35 -33.67 2.56
N GLU A 157 2.99 -34.82 2.69
CA GLU A 157 3.05 -35.63 3.91
C GLU A 157 3.88 -34.91 4.99
N GLU A 158 5.05 -34.37 4.65
CA GLU A 158 5.90 -33.57 5.54
C GLU A 158 5.22 -32.31 6.06
N MET A 159 4.42 -31.65 5.21
CA MET A 159 3.65 -30.46 5.57
C MET A 159 2.37 -30.77 6.36
N GLY A 160 2.06 -32.04 6.60
CA GLY A 160 0.84 -32.50 7.27
C GLY A 160 -0.44 -32.25 6.46
N VAL A 161 -0.32 -31.94 5.17
CA VAL A 161 -1.44 -31.66 4.26
C VAL A 161 -2.08 -32.96 3.77
N ALA A 162 -1.29 -34.01 3.61
CA ALA A 162 -1.77 -35.32 3.15
C ALA A 162 -2.74 -36.02 4.13
N ASN A 163 -2.66 -35.68 5.42
CA ASN A 163 -3.53 -36.23 6.47
C ASN A 163 -4.79 -35.38 6.73
N MET A 164 -4.95 -34.26 6.02
CA MET A 164 -6.18 -33.47 6.10
C MET A 164 -7.26 -34.18 5.28
N PRO A 165 -8.44 -34.49 5.84
CA PRO A 165 -9.52 -35.05 5.05
C PRO A 165 -9.84 -34.06 3.92
N GLU A 166 -9.98 -34.56 2.68
CA GLU A 166 -10.46 -33.80 1.51
C GLU A 166 -11.93 -33.42 1.72
N THR A 167 -12.14 -32.51 2.67
CA THR A 167 -13.44 -31.90 2.92
C THR A 167 -13.61 -30.74 1.95
N THR A 168 -14.88 -30.37 1.71
CA THR A 168 -15.24 -29.23 0.87
C THR A 168 -14.51 -27.94 1.27
N ASP A 169 -14.23 -27.76 2.57
CA ASP A 169 -13.50 -26.62 3.13
C ASP A 169 -12.02 -26.61 2.69
N THR A 170 -11.36 -27.77 2.56
CA THR A 170 -9.93 -27.85 2.19
C THR A 170 -9.69 -27.46 0.73
N GLU A 171 -10.57 -27.92 -0.18
CA GLU A 171 -10.52 -27.53 -1.59
C GLU A 171 -10.93 -26.06 -1.80
N GLU A 172 -11.87 -25.55 -1.00
CA GLU A 172 -12.21 -24.13 -1.00
C GLU A 172 -11.02 -23.27 -0.55
N GLN A 173 -10.34 -23.64 0.55
CA GLN A 173 -9.15 -22.96 1.05
C GLN A 173 -8.02 -22.95 0.02
N LYS A 174 -7.79 -24.07 -0.66
CA LYS A 174 -6.82 -24.17 -1.76
C LYS A 174 -7.12 -23.18 -2.89
N LEU A 175 -8.37 -23.13 -3.36
CA LEU A 175 -8.75 -22.23 -4.44
C LEU A 175 -8.71 -20.75 -4.02
N ARG A 176 -9.10 -20.43 -2.78
CA ARG A 176 -8.95 -19.09 -2.21
C ARG A 176 -7.49 -18.67 -2.13
N LEU A 177 -6.60 -19.58 -1.75
CA LEU A 177 -5.15 -19.31 -1.67
C LEU A 177 -4.56 -19.03 -3.06
N LEU A 178 -4.93 -19.83 -4.07
CA LEU A 178 -4.51 -19.61 -5.46
C LEU A 178 -5.04 -18.27 -5.99
N LEU A 179 -6.32 -17.96 -5.74
CA LEU A 179 -6.95 -16.70 -6.15
C LEU A 179 -6.28 -15.49 -5.49
N TRP A 180 -5.89 -15.61 -4.22
CA TRP A 180 -5.13 -14.59 -3.52
C TRP A 180 -3.74 -14.39 -4.14
N ASP A 181 -3.02 -15.45 -4.50
CA ASP A 181 -1.71 -15.34 -5.15
C ASP A 181 -1.79 -14.64 -6.51
N ALA A 182 -2.80 -14.97 -7.33
CA ALA A 182 -3.04 -14.26 -8.58
C ALA A 182 -3.38 -12.78 -8.33
N LYS A 183 -4.18 -12.51 -7.29
CA LYS A 183 -4.53 -11.13 -6.91
C LYS A 183 -3.36 -10.34 -6.36
N SER A 184 -2.50 -10.93 -5.54
CA SER A 184 -1.31 -10.27 -4.99
C SER A 184 -0.30 -9.96 -6.10
N ALA A 185 -0.15 -10.85 -7.09
CA ALA A 185 0.62 -10.58 -8.30
C ALA A 185 0.07 -9.39 -9.09
N LEU A 186 -1.26 -9.27 -9.22
CA LEU A 186 -1.90 -8.10 -9.81
C LEU A 186 -1.66 -6.83 -8.98
N PHE A 187 -1.72 -6.91 -7.65
CA PHE A 187 -1.47 -5.76 -6.79
C PHE A 187 -0.06 -5.20 -6.99
N VAL A 188 0.95 -6.06 -7.08
CA VAL A 188 2.33 -5.65 -7.39
C VAL A 188 2.40 -4.90 -8.71
N GLN A 189 1.70 -5.36 -9.75
CA GLN A 189 1.63 -4.64 -11.03
C GLN A 189 0.89 -3.31 -10.93
N ALA A 190 -0.20 -3.24 -10.15
CA ALA A 190 -0.89 -1.98 -9.88
C ALA A 190 0.06 -0.97 -9.21
N VAL A 191 0.90 -1.41 -8.27
CA VAL A 191 1.95 -0.59 -7.62
C VAL A 191 2.94 -0.07 -8.65
N HIS A 192 3.42 -0.92 -9.54
CA HIS A 192 4.32 -0.49 -10.60
C HIS A 192 3.67 0.52 -11.55
N ILE A 193 2.44 0.28 -12.00
CA ILE A 193 1.71 1.20 -12.89
C ILE A 193 1.51 2.56 -12.21
N ASN A 194 1.07 2.57 -10.95
CA ASN A 194 0.86 3.81 -10.23
C ASN A 194 2.19 4.54 -9.98
N ALA A 195 3.25 3.84 -9.61
CA ALA A 195 4.59 4.42 -9.45
C ALA A 195 5.14 5.03 -10.75
N GLU A 196 4.94 4.36 -11.89
CA GLU A 196 5.36 4.86 -13.21
C GLU A 196 4.55 6.09 -13.65
N ARG A 197 3.31 6.22 -13.20
CA ARG A 197 2.45 7.39 -13.47
C ARG A 197 2.71 8.56 -12.53
N GLN A 198 3.27 8.34 -11.33
CA GLN A 198 3.56 9.42 -10.36
C GLN A 198 4.30 10.63 -10.96
N PRO A 199 5.34 10.47 -11.82
CA PRO A 199 6.03 11.61 -12.43
C PRO A 199 5.15 12.41 -13.40
N LEU A 200 4.17 11.78 -14.04
CA LEU A 200 3.19 12.48 -14.90
C LEU A 200 2.25 13.33 -14.06
N ILE A 201 1.72 12.75 -12.97
CA ILE A 201 0.77 13.39 -12.05
C ILE A 201 1.43 14.54 -11.28
N ASN A 202 2.63 14.30 -10.73
CA ASN A 202 3.35 15.26 -9.87
C ASN A 202 4.33 16.17 -10.62
N SER A 203 4.22 16.26 -11.94
CA SER A 203 5.12 17.08 -12.77
C SER A 203 5.16 18.57 -12.33
N HIS A 204 4.05 19.09 -11.80
CA HIS A 204 3.98 20.45 -11.25
C HIS A 204 4.58 20.59 -9.83
N THR A 205 4.52 19.53 -9.02
CA THR A 205 4.98 19.54 -7.61
C THR A 205 6.48 19.24 -7.48
N MET A 206 7.04 18.45 -8.41
CA MET A 206 8.43 18.01 -8.41
C MET A 206 9.43 19.07 -8.92
N GLY A 207 8.96 20.23 -9.38
CA GLY A 207 9.81 21.35 -9.85
C GLY A 207 10.62 21.07 -11.11
N SER A 208 10.52 19.86 -11.68
CA SER A 208 11.15 19.46 -12.93
C SER A 208 10.06 19.20 -13.97
N ARG A 209 10.06 20.00 -15.05
CA ARG A 209 9.16 19.79 -16.18
C ARG A 209 9.55 18.47 -16.84
N LEU A 210 8.71 17.44 -16.67
CA LEU A 210 8.80 16.22 -17.46
C LEU A 210 8.61 16.60 -18.93
N GLY A 211 9.71 16.82 -19.66
CA GLY A 211 9.67 17.19 -21.07
C GLY A 211 9.01 16.09 -21.92
N THR A 212 8.73 16.38 -23.20
CA THR A 212 8.05 15.46 -24.13
C THR A 212 8.71 14.08 -24.17
N ARG A 213 10.04 14.03 -24.26
CA ARG A 213 10.83 12.79 -24.25
C ARG A 213 10.66 11.95 -22.97
N GLY A 214 10.50 12.60 -21.81
CA GLY A 214 10.27 11.92 -20.54
C GLY A 214 8.87 11.31 -20.47
N LYS A 215 7.86 12.04 -20.95
CA LYS A 215 6.49 11.54 -21.07
C LYS A 215 6.39 10.36 -22.04
N GLU A 216 6.99 10.48 -23.22
CA GLU A 216 7.04 9.40 -24.22
C GLU A 216 7.71 8.15 -23.68
N LYS A 217 8.81 8.28 -22.92
CA LYS A 217 9.48 7.14 -22.30
C LYS A 217 8.58 6.41 -21.30
N ILE A 218 7.83 7.14 -20.49
CA ILE A 218 6.87 6.55 -19.53
C ILE A 218 5.74 5.84 -20.28
N VAL A 219 5.17 6.48 -21.30
CA VAL A 219 4.10 5.88 -22.11
C VAL A 219 4.58 4.60 -22.81
N LYS A 220 5.78 4.62 -23.40
CA LYS A 220 6.37 3.45 -24.04
C LYS A 220 6.63 2.31 -23.04
N ALA A 221 7.12 2.62 -21.83
CA ALA A 221 7.31 1.62 -20.78
C ALA A 221 5.98 1.01 -20.33
N SER A 222 4.95 1.84 -20.16
CA SER A 222 3.60 1.38 -19.79
C SER A 222 3.00 0.46 -20.86
N GLN A 223 3.15 0.81 -22.15
CA GLN A 223 2.71 -0.04 -23.26
C GLN A 223 3.47 -1.37 -23.31
N ALA A 224 4.78 -1.36 -23.06
CA ALA A 224 5.60 -2.57 -23.05
C ALA A 224 5.20 -3.56 -21.93
N ARG A 225 4.69 -3.07 -20.79
CA ARG A 225 4.21 -3.91 -19.69
C ARG A 225 2.81 -4.50 -19.91
N ARG A 226 1.98 -3.85 -20.75
CA ARG A 226 0.58 -4.25 -20.98
C ARG A 226 0.40 -5.74 -21.26
N PRO A 227 1.18 -6.40 -22.14
CA PRO A 227 0.99 -7.84 -22.42
C PRO A 227 1.23 -8.74 -21.19
N ALA A 228 2.23 -8.41 -20.37
CA ALA A 228 2.53 -9.18 -19.16
C ALA A 228 1.43 -9.01 -18.11
N VAL A 229 0.93 -7.78 -17.94
CA VAL A 229 -0.21 -7.51 -17.03
C VAL A 229 -1.48 -8.19 -17.53
N GLN A 230 -1.74 -8.18 -18.84
CA GLN A 230 -2.89 -8.86 -19.43
C GLN A 230 -2.87 -10.37 -19.12
N LYS A 231 -1.72 -11.03 -19.25
CA LYS A 231 -1.58 -12.45 -18.87
C LYS A 231 -1.93 -12.73 -17.41
N LEU A 232 -1.56 -11.82 -16.49
CA LEU A 232 -1.91 -11.95 -15.07
C LEU A 232 -3.41 -11.72 -14.83
N ILE A 233 -4.00 -10.75 -15.54
CA ILE A 233 -5.44 -10.47 -15.49
C ILE A 233 -6.23 -11.70 -15.99
N ASP A 234 -5.80 -12.29 -17.10
CA ASP A 234 -6.44 -13.47 -17.68
C ASP A 234 -6.34 -14.68 -16.73
N ALA A 235 -5.18 -14.88 -16.12
CA ALA A 235 -4.97 -15.94 -15.13
C ALA A 235 -5.87 -15.76 -13.89
N TYR A 236 -5.98 -14.54 -13.38
CA TYR A 236 -6.86 -14.21 -12.26
C TYR A 236 -8.33 -14.43 -12.63
N ASN A 237 -8.78 -13.91 -13.78
CA ASN A 237 -10.15 -14.09 -14.26
C ASN A 237 -10.50 -15.57 -14.46
N GLN A 238 -9.55 -16.39 -14.93
CA GLN A 238 -9.73 -17.84 -15.05
C GLN A 238 -9.91 -18.52 -13.69
N GLN A 239 -9.05 -18.21 -12.71
CA GLN A 239 -9.16 -18.76 -11.36
C GLN A 239 -10.45 -18.30 -10.66
N PHE A 240 -10.85 -17.05 -10.85
CA PHE A 240 -12.10 -16.52 -10.31
C PHE A 240 -13.32 -17.26 -10.88
N ARG A 241 -13.34 -17.50 -12.20
CA ARG A 241 -14.41 -18.30 -12.84
C ARG A 241 -14.46 -19.73 -12.29
N GLN A 242 -13.31 -20.38 -12.11
CA GLN A 242 -13.23 -21.73 -11.54
C GLN A 242 -13.75 -21.77 -10.10
N PHE A 243 -13.41 -20.76 -9.30
CA PHE A 243 -13.91 -20.62 -7.94
C PHE A 243 -15.43 -20.44 -7.93
N LYS A 244 -15.96 -19.49 -8.70
CA LYS A 244 -17.42 -19.21 -8.76
C LYS A 244 -18.23 -20.41 -9.26
N ALA A 245 -17.69 -21.18 -10.20
CA ALA A 245 -18.34 -22.39 -10.70
C ALA A 245 -18.47 -23.48 -9.61
N LYS A 246 -17.50 -23.60 -8.70
CA LYS A 246 -17.54 -24.57 -7.59
C LYS A 246 -18.28 -24.05 -6.37
N TYR A 247 -18.21 -22.74 -6.09
CA TYR A 247 -18.75 -22.10 -4.88
C TYR A 247 -19.59 -20.85 -5.22
N PRO A 248 -20.78 -21.02 -5.84
CA PRO A 248 -21.62 -19.89 -6.27
C PRO A 248 -22.26 -19.12 -5.10
N ASN A 249 -22.41 -19.76 -3.93
CA ASN A 249 -23.04 -19.14 -2.76
C ASN A 249 -22.06 -18.31 -1.91
N GLN A 250 -20.77 -18.38 -2.21
CA GLN A 250 -19.75 -17.63 -1.48
C GLN A 250 -19.68 -16.21 -2.05
N GLN A 251 -19.98 -15.20 -1.22
CA GLN A 251 -19.70 -13.82 -1.57
C GLN A 251 -18.20 -13.54 -1.43
N LEU A 252 -17.41 -13.82 -2.47
CA LEU A 252 -16.03 -13.34 -2.59
C LEU A 252 -16.04 -12.03 -3.39
N SER A 253 -16.14 -10.90 -2.68
CA SER A 253 -16.17 -9.55 -3.26
C SER A 253 -17.39 -9.31 -4.18
N ASP A 254 -17.76 -8.04 -4.34
CA ASP A 254 -18.91 -7.66 -5.16
C ASP A 254 -18.67 -8.11 -6.61
N GLU A 255 -19.57 -8.97 -7.11
CA GLU A 255 -19.47 -9.65 -8.40
C GLU A 255 -19.42 -8.68 -9.61
N ASP A 256 -19.73 -7.42 -9.36
CA ASP A 256 -19.92 -6.36 -10.35
C ASP A 256 -18.64 -5.93 -11.07
N ASP A 257 -17.46 -6.11 -10.44
CA ASP A 257 -16.17 -5.67 -11.01
C ASP A 257 -15.48 -6.77 -11.87
N HIS A 258 -16.20 -7.85 -12.21
CA HIS A 258 -15.67 -8.99 -12.99
C HIS A 258 -16.41 -9.20 -14.33
N PRO A 259 -15.70 -9.52 -15.43
CA PRO A 259 -14.27 -9.80 -15.53
C PRO A 259 -13.41 -8.53 -15.53
N VAL A 260 -12.26 -8.59 -14.87
CA VAL A 260 -11.32 -7.47 -14.81
C VAL A 260 -10.71 -7.24 -16.19
N THR A 261 -10.82 -6.03 -16.72
CA THR A 261 -10.16 -5.63 -17.99
C THR A 261 -8.95 -4.75 -17.71
N TYR A 262 -7.91 -4.80 -18.57
CA TYR A 262 -6.71 -3.95 -18.39
C TYR A 262 -7.04 -2.46 -18.32
N ASP A 263 -7.96 -1.99 -19.15
CA ASP A 263 -8.28 -0.56 -19.23
C ASP A 263 -8.87 -0.07 -17.90
N GLU A 264 -9.82 -0.82 -17.32
CA GLU A 264 -10.39 -0.57 -15.98
C GLU A 264 -9.32 -0.69 -14.89
N PHE A 265 -8.61 -1.83 -14.86
CA PHE A 265 -7.55 -2.12 -13.90
C PHE A 265 -6.50 -1.02 -13.85
N SER A 266 -6.10 -0.50 -15.01
CA SER A 266 -5.07 0.53 -15.09
C SER A 266 -5.51 1.85 -14.44
N THR A 267 -6.82 2.11 -14.34
CA THR A 267 -7.36 3.35 -13.76
C THR A 267 -7.59 3.28 -12.26
N TRP A 268 -7.53 2.08 -11.67
CA TRP A 268 -7.88 1.88 -10.28
C TRP A 268 -6.92 2.60 -9.32
N PRO A 269 -7.45 3.38 -8.36
CA PRO A 269 -6.65 3.91 -7.27
C PRO A 269 -6.18 2.78 -6.35
N MET A 270 -5.15 3.06 -5.54
CA MET A 270 -4.68 2.08 -4.55
C MET A 270 -5.71 1.73 -3.49
N ASP A 271 -6.61 2.66 -3.21
CA ASP A 271 -7.69 2.48 -2.23
C ASP A 271 -8.95 1.84 -2.87
N HIS A 272 -8.84 1.31 -4.09
CA HIS A 272 -9.97 0.68 -4.77
C HIS A 272 -10.53 -0.50 -3.96
N ARG A 273 -11.86 -0.65 -3.95
CA ARG A 273 -12.57 -1.71 -3.22
C ARG A 273 -12.05 -3.11 -3.54
N PHE A 274 -11.65 -3.32 -4.79
CA PHE A 274 -11.05 -4.57 -5.26
C PHE A 274 -9.90 -5.03 -4.37
N TRP A 275 -9.03 -4.14 -3.88
CA TRP A 275 -7.89 -4.53 -3.04
C TRP A 275 -8.26 -4.79 -1.59
N ASN A 276 -9.39 -4.24 -1.16
CA ASN A 276 -9.85 -4.22 0.22
C ASN A 276 -11.00 -5.20 0.43
N ASP A 277 -10.91 -6.42 -0.09
CA ASP A 277 -11.87 -7.49 0.20
C ASP A 277 -11.33 -8.47 1.24
N GLY A 278 -12.18 -9.41 1.67
CA GLY A 278 -11.80 -10.47 2.62
C GLY A 278 -10.72 -11.42 2.09
N LEU A 279 -10.57 -11.51 0.77
CA LEU A 279 -9.59 -12.38 0.13
C LEU A 279 -8.17 -11.92 0.47
N TYR A 280 -7.91 -10.61 0.47
CA TYR A 280 -6.56 -10.06 0.69
C TYR A 280 -5.95 -10.40 2.07
N TYR A 281 -6.77 -10.40 3.12
CA TYR A 281 -6.31 -10.62 4.50
C TYR A 281 -6.53 -12.06 5.01
N HIS A 282 -6.96 -13.00 4.15
CA HIS A 282 -7.22 -14.40 4.53
C HIS A 282 -8.11 -14.57 5.76
N SER A 283 -8.98 -13.60 6.02
CA SER A 283 -9.85 -13.56 7.18
C SER A 283 -11.28 -13.29 6.71
N SER A 284 -12.25 -13.97 7.30
CA SER A 284 -13.69 -13.72 7.10
C SER A 284 -14.28 -12.81 8.17
N GLU A 285 -13.44 -12.20 9.00
CA GLU A 285 -13.87 -11.30 10.07
C GLU A 285 -14.52 -10.01 9.52
N PRO A 286 -15.41 -9.37 10.29
CA PRO A 286 -16.09 -8.15 9.82
C PRO A 286 -15.13 -7.03 9.41
N TRP A 287 -13.97 -6.89 10.08
CA TRP A 287 -12.97 -5.89 9.72
C TRP A 287 -12.27 -6.14 8.38
N SER A 288 -12.24 -7.38 7.86
CA SER A 288 -11.58 -7.72 6.60
C SER A 288 -12.54 -7.75 5.41
N VAL A 289 -13.84 -7.99 5.64
CA VAL A 289 -14.83 -8.14 4.56
C VAL A 289 -15.73 -6.92 4.43
N ASP A 290 -16.25 -6.37 5.53
CA ASP A 290 -17.33 -5.38 5.48
C ASP A 290 -16.77 -3.96 5.25
N PRO A 291 -17.16 -3.28 4.15
CA PRO A 291 -16.68 -1.93 3.85
C PRO A 291 -17.14 -0.90 4.89
N ASP A 292 -18.34 -1.02 5.44
CA ASP A 292 -18.86 -0.11 6.46
C ASP A 292 -18.05 -0.25 7.76
N VAL A 293 -17.61 -1.47 8.09
CA VAL A 293 -16.73 -1.72 9.25
C VAL A 293 -15.35 -1.10 9.05
N LYS A 294 -14.77 -1.24 7.85
CA LYS A 294 -13.48 -0.63 7.50
C LYS A 294 -13.54 0.89 7.54
N THR A 295 -14.56 1.50 6.93
CA THR A 295 -14.76 2.95 6.98
C THR A 295 -14.96 3.42 8.42
N GLY A 296 -15.71 2.67 9.24
CA GLY A 296 -15.90 2.96 10.66
C GLY A 296 -14.60 2.93 11.47
N ILE A 297 -13.77 1.90 11.28
CA ILE A 297 -12.43 1.81 11.88
C ILE A 297 -11.59 3.02 11.47
N ASN A 298 -11.53 3.33 10.17
CA ASN A 298 -10.75 4.45 9.66
C ASN A 298 -11.21 5.78 10.27
N CYS A 299 -12.52 6.04 10.35
CA CYS A 299 -13.06 7.25 10.97
C CYS A 299 -12.61 7.37 12.43
N VAL A 300 -12.71 6.29 13.22
CA VAL A 300 -12.30 6.28 14.64
C VAL A 300 -10.80 6.57 14.80
N LEU A 301 -9.96 6.00 13.93
CA LEU A 301 -8.52 6.22 13.94
C LEU A 301 -8.16 7.64 13.49
N MET A 302 -8.80 8.12 12.42
CA MET A 302 -8.59 9.47 11.91
C MET A 302 -9.02 10.53 12.91
N LEU A 303 -10.09 10.30 13.68
CA LEU A 303 -10.49 11.22 14.75
C LEU A 303 -9.46 11.25 15.88
N SER A 304 -8.98 10.09 16.34
CA SER A 304 -7.89 10.01 17.32
C SER A 304 -6.63 10.72 16.81
N ARG A 305 -6.28 10.50 15.54
CA ARG A 305 -5.12 11.13 14.90
C ARG A 305 -5.29 12.64 14.76
N THR A 306 -6.47 13.12 14.40
CA THR A 306 -6.71 14.57 14.32
C THR A 306 -6.58 15.25 15.68
N GLN A 307 -6.95 14.55 16.76
CA GLN A 307 -6.76 15.04 18.12
C GLN A 307 -5.26 15.19 18.46
N GLU A 308 -4.45 14.17 18.17
CA GLU A 308 -2.98 14.25 18.31
C GLU A 308 -2.38 15.39 17.48
N GLU A 309 -2.84 15.58 16.23
CA GLU A 309 -2.35 16.66 15.37
C GLU A 309 -2.71 18.05 15.94
N PHE A 310 -3.87 18.22 16.61
CA PHE A 310 -4.19 19.47 17.30
C PHE A 310 -3.23 19.75 18.46
N GLU A 311 -2.87 18.73 19.23
CA GLU A 311 -1.92 18.85 20.34
C GLU A 311 -0.52 19.21 19.83
N LEU A 312 -0.07 18.56 18.75
CA LEU A 312 1.20 18.90 18.10
C LEU A 312 1.22 20.32 17.55
N ILE A 313 0.15 20.75 16.87
CA ILE A 313 0.03 22.13 16.37
C ILE A 313 0.06 23.14 17.52
N ALA A 314 -0.61 22.85 18.63
CA ALA A 314 -0.60 23.72 19.81
C ALA A 314 0.80 23.84 20.42
N GLN A 315 1.53 22.73 20.54
CA GLN A 315 2.91 22.73 21.03
C GLN A 315 3.85 23.51 20.10
N GLU A 316 3.75 23.30 18.78
CA GLU A 316 4.58 24.02 17.81
C GLU A 316 4.25 25.51 17.76
N LEU A 317 2.99 25.89 17.93
CA LEU A 317 2.58 27.28 18.07
C LEU A 317 3.21 27.92 19.31
N ALA A 318 3.14 27.25 20.47
CA ALA A 318 3.76 27.74 21.71
C ALA A 318 5.28 27.94 21.53
N ARG A 319 5.96 26.96 20.93
CA ARG A 319 7.41 27.06 20.61
C ARG A 319 7.71 28.23 19.66
N ALA A 320 6.91 28.40 18.62
CA ALA A 320 7.06 29.51 17.67
C ALA A 320 6.88 30.87 18.36
N THR A 321 5.89 31.01 19.24
CA THR A 321 5.67 32.24 20.01
C THR A 321 6.81 32.53 20.98
N GLY A 322 7.31 31.52 21.70
CA GLY A 322 8.49 31.65 22.56
C GLY A 322 9.72 32.13 21.79
N TRP A 323 10.00 31.50 20.64
CA TRP A 323 11.08 31.93 19.75
C TRP A 323 10.89 33.38 19.28
N ALA A 324 9.68 33.78 18.91
CA ALA A 324 9.40 35.14 18.46
C ALA A 324 9.65 36.18 19.57
N ILE A 325 9.25 35.88 20.81
CA ILE A 325 9.50 36.72 21.98
C ILE A 325 11.00 36.86 22.24
N ASP A 326 11.75 35.76 22.23
CA ASP A 326 13.19 35.77 22.45
C ASP A 326 13.93 36.51 21.33
N HIS A 327 13.48 36.35 20.09
CA HIS A 327 14.01 37.08 18.96
C HIS A 327 13.76 38.59 19.07
N TYR A 328 12.56 39.00 19.49
CA TYR A 328 12.23 40.39 19.75
C TYR A 328 13.11 40.98 20.86
N LYS A 329 13.30 40.27 21.98
CA LYS A 329 14.20 40.69 23.06
C LYS A 329 15.63 40.86 22.56
N LEU A 330 16.13 39.93 21.75
CA LEU A 330 17.46 40.01 21.16
C LEU A 330 17.64 41.26 20.28
N ILE A 331 16.66 41.55 19.41
CA ILE A 331 16.69 42.74 18.55
C ILE A 331 16.67 44.01 19.41
N LYS A 332 15.76 44.08 20.38
CA LYS A 332 15.64 45.22 21.29
C LYS A 332 16.95 45.49 22.04
N ASN A 333 17.57 44.44 22.58
CA ASN A 333 18.85 44.56 23.28
C ASN A 333 19.99 45.02 22.36
N LYS A 334 20.00 44.58 21.10
CA LYS A 334 20.97 45.05 20.11
C LYS A 334 20.78 46.51 19.71
N LEU A 335 19.53 46.95 19.54
CA LEU A 335 19.22 48.36 19.26
C LEU A 335 19.69 49.25 20.42
N LEU A 336 19.34 48.88 21.66
CA LEU A 336 19.82 49.58 22.86
C LEU A 336 21.36 49.63 22.93
N TYR A 337 22.04 48.53 22.60
CA TYR A 337 23.50 48.51 22.54
C TYR A 337 24.07 49.47 21.49
N ILE A 338 23.45 49.55 20.31
CA ILE A 338 23.87 50.48 19.25
C ILE A 338 23.64 51.93 19.69
N GLU A 339 22.47 52.25 20.27
CA GLU A 339 22.14 53.58 20.77
C GLU A 339 23.13 54.04 21.86
N ILE A 340 23.44 53.16 22.82
CA ILE A 340 24.46 53.44 23.85
C ILE A 340 25.82 53.69 23.23
N ARG A 341 26.20 52.90 22.22
CA ARG A 341 27.50 53.03 21.55
C ARG A 341 27.58 54.31 20.72
N GLU A 342 26.49 54.72 20.09
CA GLU A 342 26.39 55.98 19.34
C GLU A 342 26.54 57.19 20.27
N PHE A 343 25.96 57.13 21.48
CA PHE A 343 26.11 58.16 22.51
C PHE A 343 27.52 58.24 23.12
N LEU A 344 28.28 57.14 23.05
CA LEU A 344 29.65 57.03 23.56
C LEU A 344 30.73 57.33 22.50
N LEU A 345 30.35 57.56 21.25
CA LEU A 345 31.28 58.04 20.22
C LEU A 345 31.40 59.57 20.34
N PRO A 346 32.61 60.12 20.55
CA PRO A 346 32.78 61.57 20.64
C PRO A 346 32.41 62.20 19.30
N LEU A 347 31.57 63.25 19.34
CA LEU A 347 31.35 64.17 18.23
C LEU A 347 32.70 64.77 17.83
N THR A 348 33.30 64.25 16.76
CA THR A 348 34.43 64.90 16.09
C THR A 348 33.97 66.05 15.24
#